data_AF-A0A9X7JJK9-F1
#
_entry.id   AF-A0A9X7JJK9-F1
#
_cell.length_a   1.000
_cell.length_b   1.000
_cell.length_c   1.000
_cell.angle_alpha   90.00
_cell.angle_beta   90.00
_cell.angle_gamma   90.00
#
_symmetry.space_group_name_H-M   'P 1'
#
loop_
_entity.id
_entity.type
_entity.pdbx_description
1 polymer ?
#
loop_
_entity_poly.entity_id
_entity_poly.type
_entity_poly.pdbx_seq_one_letter_code
_entity_poly.pdbx_strand_id
1 'polypeptide(L)'
;MVHALATGPQPAGGRGGSAALVVLGMRADFYGRCLAFPELAAALRAGQLPLEPMRAQELRDAVVRPALAVGLELEPGLAELILRDLGAGGDGLGENGGENGGGYEPGALPLLSHALLATWQRRRGRLLTVEGYQQAGGIAGAVAATAERAYGRLSPGCREAARAVLLQLVRVDQDGRSARRRVSQERLSQDLGAQAGAALEVVEAFTRARLLSVDADRVTLAHEAVLRAWPRLHGWIEADAAALHGLQQLGAAAGQWEAEGRDPALLPRGSRLVAAREVAGHPLAAVGRTERAFLEAATALAAAEQETEHRRARRLHRLLVSLAVLLVLTLAGGATAVHQSLRAEAERHVAHSQELAFRAVAGGAPRPEEAMLLATGAWRDAHTAAAASAVLSTQALPYAGRLTGHRKRALAVAWLPGGKRLLSAGEDGTVREWDARTHRQVAQTANGSAVRALAAARARGTVAW
;
A
#
# COMPACT_ATOMS: atom_id res chain seq x y z
N MET A 1 52.40 16.66 -7.49
CA MET A 1 53.72 16.81 -6.85
C MET A 1 54.75 16.84 -7.96
N VAL A 2 55.50 17.94 -8.10
CA VAL A 2 56.59 18.06 -9.08
C VAL A 2 57.83 17.49 -8.41
N HIS A 3 58.42 16.45 -9.00
CA HIS A 3 59.72 15.94 -8.56
C HIS A 3 60.77 16.42 -9.56
N ALA A 4 61.77 17.14 -9.07
CA ALA A 4 62.91 17.56 -9.85
C ALA A 4 64.11 16.69 -9.47
N LEU A 5 64.73 16.06 -10.46
CA LEU A 5 66.03 15.42 -10.36
C LEU A 5 67.03 16.27 -11.14
N ALA A 6 68.07 16.74 -10.47
CA ALA A 6 69.19 17.43 -11.10
C ALA A 6 70.39 16.50 -11.10
N THR A 7 70.97 16.27 -12.27
CA THR A 7 72.29 15.64 -12.40
C THR A 7 73.26 16.69 -12.97
N GLY A 8 74.34 16.94 -12.23
CA GLY A 8 75.40 17.85 -12.69
C GLY A 8 76.39 17.11 -13.59
N PRO A 9 76.77 17.64 -14.77
CA PRO A 9 77.89 17.09 -15.51
C PRO A 9 79.21 17.52 -14.88
N GLN A 10 80.16 16.60 -14.78
CA GLN A 10 81.56 16.91 -14.44
C GLN A 10 82.19 17.69 -15.60
N PRO A 11 82.91 18.81 -15.38
CA PRO A 11 83.29 19.68 -16.47
C PRO A 11 84.54 19.15 -17.19
N ALA A 12 84.39 18.78 -18.46
CA ALA A 12 85.51 18.76 -19.41
C ALA A 12 85.54 20.10 -20.14
N GLY A 13 86.53 20.93 -19.77
CA GLY A 13 87.04 22.14 -20.43
C GLY A 13 86.19 22.85 -21.50
N GLY A 14 85.74 24.06 -21.17
CA GLY A 14 85.27 25.06 -22.14
C GLY A 14 84.38 26.11 -21.47
N ARG A 15 84.74 27.39 -21.56
CA ARG A 15 84.01 28.51 -20.97
C ARG A 15 82.59 28.63 -21.54
N GLY A 16 81.63 28.03 -20.85
CA GLY A 16 80.19 28.21 -20.97
C GLY A 16 79.59 27.69 -19.68
N GLY A 17 78.78 28.51 -18.98
CA GLY A 17 78.26 28.18 -17.65
C GLY A 17 77.63 26.79 -17.61
N SER A 18 77.95 26.01 -16.57
CA SER A 18 77.47 24.63 -16.42
C SER A 18 75.95 24.61 -16.42
N ALA A 19 75.35 24.18 -17.54
CA ALA A 19 73.90 24.06 -17.65
C ALA A 19 73.46 22.81 -16.88
N ALA A 20 72.74 23.02 -15.78
CA ALA A 20 72.09 21.91 -15.10
C ALA A 20 70.92 21.41 -15.97
N LEU A 21 70.92 20.12 -16.30
CA LEU A 21 69.76 19.49 -16.92
C LEU A 21 68.70 19.25 -15.83
N VAL A 22 67.57 19.96 -15.94
CA VAL A 22 66.44 19.79 -15.03
C VAL A 22 65.38 18.95 -15.72
N VAL A 23 65.15 17.73 -15.21
CA VAL A 23 64.03 16.90 -15.63
C VAL A 23 62.87 17.14 -14.68
N LEU A 24 61.75 17.63 -15.22
CA LEU A 24 60.54 17.89 -14.47
C LEU A 24 59.54 16.76 -14.69
N GLY A 25 59.25 15.98 -13.64
CA GLY A 25 58.14 15.04 -13.63
C GLY A 25 56.85 15.75 -13.25
N MET A 26 55.85 15.75 -14.13
CA MET A 26 54.53 16.34 -13.89
C MET A 26 53.43 15.31 -14.17
N ARG A 27 52.41 15.23 -13.31
CA ARG A 27 51.20 14.46 -13.60
C ARG A 27 50.29 15.24 -14.57
N ALA A 28 49.62 14.54 -15.48
CA ALA A 28 48.79 15.14 -16.53
C ALA A 28 47.70 16.11 -15.99
N ASP A 29 47.15 15.88 -14.80
CA ASP A 29 46.15 16.74 -14.16
C ASP A 29 46.67 18.14 -13.78
N PHE A 30 47.99 18.33 -13.73
CA PHE A 30 48.61 19.64 -13.51
C PHE A 30 48.95 20.39 -14.81
N TYR A 31 48.73 19.77 -15.97
CA TYR A 31 49.07 20.36 -17.27
C TYR A 31 48.46 21.77 -17.45
N GLY A 32 47.16 21.91 -17.18
CA GLY A 32 46.47 23.20 -17.30
C GLY A 32 47.01 24.27 -16.35
N ARG A 33 47.47 23.87 -15.15
CA ARG A 33 48.08 24.80 -14.18
C ARG A 33 49.47 25.25 -14.63
N CYS A 34 50.22 24.40 -15.32
CA CYS A 34 51.55 24.75 -15.83
C CYS A 34 51.53 25.73 -17.00
N LEU A 35 50.40 25.84 -17.72
CA LEU A 35 50.23 26.88 -18.75
C LEU A 35 50.19 28.30 -18.18
N ALA A 36 49.95 28.46 -16.88
CA ALA A 36 50.02 29.77 -16.21
C ALA A 36 51.47 30.30 -16.10
N PHE A 37 52.48 29.46 -16.36
CA PHE A 37 53.90 29.83 -16.33
C PHE A 37 54.46 29.89 -17.76
N PRO A 38 54.85 31.07 -18.28
CA PRO A 38 55.27 31.24 -19.67
C PRO A 38 56.43 30.32 -20.11
N GLU A 39 57.39 30.10 -19.21
CA GLU A 39 58.58 29.26 -19.44
C GLU A 39 58.21 27.79 -19.62
N LEU A 40 57.29 27.27 -18.79
CA LEU A 40 56.76 25.91 -18.90
C LEU A 40 55.83 25.77 -20.10
N ALA A 41 55.03 26.80 -20.39
CA ALA A 41 54.12 26.81 -21.53
C ALA A 41 54.88 26.69 -22.86
N ALA A 42 56.05 27.33 -22.99
CA ALA A 42 56.91 27.20 -24.16
C ALA A 42 57.48 25.78 -24.30
N ALA A 43 57.97 25.21 -23.21
CA ALA A 43 58.52 23.84 -23.19
C ALA A 43 57.45 22.77 -23.49
N LEU A 44 56.23 22.93 -22.97
CA LEU A 44 55.12 21.99 -23.17
C LEU A 44 54.56 21.99 -24.60
N ARG A 45 54.78 23.06 -25.38
CA ARG A 45 54.36 23.13 -26.80
C ARG A 45 55.29 22.35 -27.74
N ALA A 46 56.57 22.24 -27.41
CA ALA A 46 57.60 21.85 -28.39
C ALA A 46 57.94 20.35 -28.42
N GLY A 47 57.36 19.50 -27.57
CA GLY A 47 57.81 18.11 -27.45
C GLY A 47 56.82 17.16 -26.76
N GLN A 48 55.57 17.15 -27.20
CA GLN A 48 54.59 16.19 -26.68
C GLN A 48 54.75 14.85 -27.41
N LEU A 49 55.10 13.81 -26.65
CA LEU A 49 55.03 12.43 -27.12
C LEU A 49 53.78 11.79 -26.50
N PRO A 50 52.68 11.61 -27.26
CA PRO A 50 51.52 10.88 -26.76
C PRO A 50 51.93 9.42 -26.51
N LEU A 51 51.71 8.94 -25.29
CA LEU A 51 51.93 7.54 -24.94
C LEU A 51 50.61 6.78 -25.07
N GLU A 52 50.55 5.90 -26.05
CA GLU A 52 49.45 4.95 -26.21
C GLU A 52 49.61 3.78 -25.22
N PRO A 53 48.52 3.04 -24.89
CA PRO A 53 48.62 1.78 -24.17
C PRO A 53 49.56 0.81 -24.90
N MET A 54 50.38 0.06 -24.14
CA MET A 54 51.35 -0.86 -24.72
C MET A 54 50.64 -2.00 -25.47
N ARG A 55 51.11 -2.36 -26.65
CA ARG A 55 50.64 -3.57 -27.33
C ARG A 55 51.07 -4.82 -26.55
N ALA A 56 50.42 -5.96 -26.79
CA ALA A 56 50.76 -7.22 -26.11
C ALA A 56 52.26 -7.59 -26.24
N GLN A 57 52.86 -7.31 -27.40
CA GLN A 57 54.30 -7.52 -27.62
C GLN A 57 55.18 -6.56 -26.82
N GLU A 58 54.77 -5.29 -26.70
CA GLU A 58 55.48 -4.28 -25.92
C GLU A 58 55.39 -4.59 -24.41
N LEU A 59 54.26 -5.10 -23.94
CA LEU A 59 54.10 -5.64 -22.60
C LEU A 59 55.00 -6.85 -22.35
N ARG A 60 55.07 -7.78 -23.32
CA ARG A 60 55.97 -8.93 -23.24
C ARG A 60 57.41 -8.47 -23.09
N ASP A 61 57.82 -7.50 -23.90
CA ASP A 61 59.15 -6.92 -23.84
C ASP A 61 59.41 -6.19 -22.52
N ALA A 62 58.39 -5.51 -21.95
CA ALA A 62 58.48 -4.87 -20.65
C ALA A 62 58.65 -5.87 -19.49
N VAL A 63 58.22 -7.13 -19.65
CA VAL A 63 58.45 -8.21 -18.68
C VAL A 63 59.81 -8.89 -18.90
N VAL A 64 60.13 -9.23 -20.15
CA VAL A 64 61.28 -10.07 -20.51
C VAL A 64 62.59 -9.29 -20.54
N ARG A 65 62.63 -8.11 -21.19
CA ARG A 65 63.89 -7.39 -21.43
C ARG A 65 64.56 -6.91 -20.13
N PRO A 66 63.85 -6.38 -19.11
CA PRO A 66 64.49 -5.98 -17.86
C PRO A 66 65.15 -7.16 -17.13
N ALA A 67 64.53 -8.34 -17.15
CA ALA A 67 65.09 -9.55 -16.55
C ALA A 67 66.38 -9.97 -17.26
N LEU A 68 66.36 -10.03 -18.59
CA LEU A 68 67.55 -10.35 -19.39
C LEU A 68 68.69 -9.35 -19.19
N ALA A 69 68.37 -8.06 -19.08
CA ALA A 69 69.37 -7.00 -18.87
C ALA A 69 70.15 -7.15 -17.55
N VAL A 70 69.53 -7.75 -16.53
CA VAL A 70 70.18 -8.07 -15.24
C VAL A 70 70.62 -9.53 -15.15
N GLY A 71 70.55 -10.27 -16.25
CA GLY A 71 71.02 -11.65 -16.38
C GLY A 71 70.08 -12.72 -15.82
N LEU A 72 68.81 -12.41 -15.59
CA LEU A 72 67.80 -13.39 -15.21
C LEU A 72 67.20 -14.05 -16.46
N GLU A 73 66.79 -15.31 -16.31
CA GLU A 73 66.09 -16.08 -17.33
C GLU A 73 64.63 -16.28 -16.91
N LEU A 74 63.73 -16.40 -17.89
CA LEU A 74 62.33 -16.74 -17.65
C LEU A 74 62.07 -18.16 -18.14
N GLU A 75 61.38 -18.94 -17.31
CA GLU A 75 60.87 -20.24 -17.73
C GLU A 75 59.91 -20.08 -18.93
N PRO A 76 59.99 -20.95 -19.95
CA PRO A 76 59.08 -20.91 -21.10
C PRO A 76 57.61 -20.91 -20.66
N GLY A 77 56.80 -20.02 -21.23
CA GLY A 77 55.38 -19.89 -20.89
C GLY A 77 55.08 -18.96 -19.72
N LEU A 78 56.07 -18.51 -18.93
CA LEU A 78 55.85 -17.55 -17.84
C LEU A 78 55.36 -16.20 -18.35
N ALA A 79 55.97 -15.67 -19.42
CA ALA A 79 55.58 -14.37 -19.98
C ALA A 79 54.15 -14.43 -20.55
N GLU A 80 53.82 -15.51 -21.23
CA GLU A 80 52.50 -15.76 -21.83
C GLU A 80 51.43 -15.93 -20.73
N LEU A 81 51.75 -16.61 -19.63
CA LEU A 81 50.90 -16.72 -18.45
C LEU A 81 50.62 -15.35 -17.81
N ILE A 82 51.66 -14.53 -17.63
CA ILE A 82 51.54 -13.18 -17.07
C ILE A 82 50.65 -12.28 -17.95
N LEU A 83 50.83 -12.32 -19.27
CA LEU A 83 50.03 -11.55 -20.22
C LEU A 83 48.56 -11.99 -20.23
N ARG A 84 48.32 -13.31 -20.13
CA ARG A 84 46.97 -13.87 -20.00
C ARG A 84 46.29 -13.38 -18.72
N ASP A 85 46.98 -13.43 -17.59
CA ASP A 85 46.45 -12.97 -16.30
C ASP A 85 46.21 -11.45 -16.28
N LEU A 86 46.96 -10.68 -17.08
CA LEU A 86 46.75 -9.24 -17.29
C LEU A 86 45.56 -8.93 -18.21
N GLY A 87 45.02 -9.95 -18.90
CA GLY A 87 43.96 -9.77 -19.91
C GLY A 87 44.46 -9.20 -21.24
N ALA A 88 45.77 -9.22 -21.50
CA ALA A 88 46.37 -8.67 -22.71
C ALA A 88 46.32 -9.63 -23.93
N GLY A 89 45.67 -10.80 -23.80
CA GLY A 89 45.72 -11.91 -24.75
C GLY A 89 44.42 -12.24 -25.50
N GLY A 90 43.41 -11.38 -25.47
CA GLY A 90 42.14 -11.61 -26.18
C GLY A 90 42.07 -10.85 -27.50
N ASP A 91 41.90 -11.57 -28.62
CA ASP A 91 41.40 -10.98 -29.86
C ASP A 91 40.04 -10.32 -29.56
N GLY A 92 39.90 -9.04 -29.92
CA GLY A 92 38.76 -8.19 -29.57
C GLY A 92 37.42 -8.60 -30.21
N LEU A 93 36.86 -9.75 -29.82
CA LEU A 93 35.56 -10.27 -30.27
C LEU A 93 34.66 -10.66 -29.08
N GLY A 94 34.65 -9.86 -28.02
CA GLY A 94 33.59 -9.91 -27.00
C GLY A 94 32.46 -8.94 -27.39
N GLU A 95 31.24 -9.45 -27.59
CA GLU A 95 30.04 -8.71 -28.06
C GLU A 95 29.55 -7.54 -27.17
N ASN A 96 30.27 -7.17 -26.11
CA ASN A 96 29.96 -6.03 -25.27
C ASN A 96 31.07 -4.97 -25.38
N GLY A 97 31.12 -4.32 -26.54
CA GLY A 97 31.93 -3.13 -26.78
C GLY A 97 31.44 -1.95 -25.95
N GLY A 98 31.83 -1.91 -24.67
CA GLY A 98 31.98 -0.64 -23.97
C GLY A 98 33.12 0.15 -24.63
N GLU A 99 33.03 1.48 -24.61
CA GLU A 99 33.84 2.44 -25.40
C GLU A 99 35.39 2.38 -25.21
N ASN A 100 35.93 1.39 -24.50
CA ASN A 100 37.37 1.13 -24.39
C ASN A 100 37.68 -0.25 -24.99
N GLY A 101 38.30 -0.26 -26.18
CA GLY A 101 38.64 -1.46 -26.95
C GLY A 101 39.38 -2.55 -26.16
N GLY A 102 39.14 -3.81 -26.54
CA GLY A 102 39.62 -5.02 -25.87
C GLY A 102 41.13 -5.13 -25.73
N GLY A 103 41.67 -4.56 -24.66
CA GLY A 103 43.06 -4.67 -24.22
C GLY A 103 43.13 -4.55 -22.70
N TYR A 104 44.28 -4.94 -22.12
CA TYR A 104 44.53 -4.79 -20.68
C TYR A 104 44.35 -3.33 -20.22
N GLU A 105 43.84 -3.14 -19.00
CA GLU A 105 43.70 -1.78 -18.46
C GLU A 105 45.07 -1.21 -18.09
N PRO A 106 45.43 0.03 -18.48
CA PRO A 106 46.70 0.66 -18.13
C PRO A 106 46.98 0.72 -16.62
N GLY A 107 45.92 0.72 -15.79
CA GLY A 107 46.00 0.63 -14.32
C GLY A 107 46.51 -0.71 -13.78
N ALA A 108 46.72 -1.73 -14.63
CA ALA A 108 47.21 -3.05 -14.26
C ALA A 108 48.75 -3.14 -14.19
N LEU A 109 49.48 -2.21 -14.82
CA LEU A 109 50.95 -2.19 -14.83
C LEU A 109 51.60 -2.11 -13.42
N PRO A 110 51.07 -1.31 -12.48
CA PRO A 110 51.51 -1.36 -11.09
C PRO A 110 51.41 -2.74 -10.45
N LEU A 111 50.32 -3.46 -10.68
CA LEU A 111 50.08 -4.78 -10.10
C LEU A 111 51.00 -5.82 -10.72
N LEU A 112 51.24 -5.71 -12.03
CA LEU A 112 52.28 -6.47 -12.72
C LEU A 112 53.65 -6.26 -12.07
N SER A 113 54.04 -5.02 -11.75
CA SER A 113 55.33 -4.76 -11.09
C SER A 113 55.43 -5.45 -9.72
N HIS A 114 54.34 -5.53 -8.96
CA HIS A 114 54.30 -6.23 -7.69
C HIS A 114 54.35 -7.76 -7.87
N ALA A 115 53.64 -8.30 -8.85
CA ALA A 115 53.69 -9.71 -9.18
C ALA A 115 55.10 -10.14 -9.61
N LEU A 116 55.74 -9.37 -10.50
CA LEU A 116 57.12 -9.61 -10.94
C LEU A 116 58.12 -9.55 -9.78
N LEU A 117 57.97 -8.58 -8.87
CA LEU A 117 58.80 -8.52 -7.66
C LEU A 117 58.61 -9.75 -6.77
N ALA A 118 57.36 -10.20 -6.57
CA ALA A 118 57.06 -11.37 -5.76
C ALA A 118 57.59 -12.67 -6.39
N THR A 119 57.55 -12.78 -7.72
CA THR A 119 58.17 -13.87 -8.49
C THR A 119 59.68 -13.83 -8.39
N TRP A 120 60.30 -12.64 -8.49
CA TRP A 120 61.74 -12.46 -8.34
C TRP A 120 62.25 -12.88 -6.96
N GLN A 121 61.49 -12.61 -5.90
CA GLN A 121 61.81 -13.06 -4.53
C GLN A 121 61.73 -14.58 -4.37
N ARG A 122 60.93 -15.27 -5.19
CA ARG A 122 60.71 -16.74 -5.16
C ARG A 122 61.44 -17.48 -6.28
N ARG A 123 62.37 -16.83 -6.96
CA ARG A 123 63.11 -17.39 -8.09
C ARG A 123 64.01 -18.55 -7.66
N ARG A 124 64.32 -19.44 -8.59
CA ARG A 124 65.34 -20.48 -8.41
C ARG A 124 66.65 -20.03 -9.06
N GLY A 125 67.58 -19.51 -8.25
CA GLY A 125 68.86 -18.99 -8.74
C GLY A 125 68.67 -17.78 -9.68
N ARG A 126 68.88 -17.98 -10.98
CA ARG A 126 68.69 -16.98 -12.04
C ARG A 126 67.37 -17.13 -12.81
N LEU A 127 66.63 -18.21 -12.57
CA LEU A 127 65.41 -18.55 -13.30
C LEU A 127 64.16 -18.04 -12.56
N LEU A 128 63.39 -17.18 -13.21
CA LEU A 128 62.01 -16.86 -12.84
C LEU A 128 61.10 -18.00 -13.30
N THR A 129 60.43 -18.67 -12.37
CA THR A 129 59.66 -19.89 -12.65
C THR A 129 58.16 -19.64 -12.66
N VAL A 130 57.44 -20.44 -13.44
CA VAL A 130 55.97 -20.51 -13.43
C VAL A 130 55.48 -20.90 -12.04
N GLU A 131 56.14 -21.87 -11.41
CA GLU A 131 55.86 -22.31 -10.04
C GLU A 131 56.02 -21.15 -9.04
N GLY A 132 57.09 -20.35 -9.14
CA GLY A 132 57.33 -19.21 -8.25
C GLY A 132 56.31 -18.09 -8.44
N TYR A 133 55.82 -17.89 -9.68
CA TYR A 133 54.72 -16.97 -9.98
C TYR A 133 53.37 -17.47 -9.41
N GLN A 134 53.05 -18.75 -9.58
CA GLN A 134 51.82 -19.34 -9.04
C GLN A 134 51.82 -19.40 -7.50
N GLN A 135 52.95 -19.72 -6.88
CA GLN A 135 53.11 -19.68 -5.41
C GLN A 135 53.06 -18.26 -4.85
N ALA A 136 53.38 -17.25 -5.65
CA ALA A 136 53.12 -15.85 -5.31
C ALA A 136 51.61 -15.48 -5.43
N GLY A 137 50.78 -16.39 -5.94
CA GLY A 137 49.37 -16.19 -6.26
C GLY A 137 49.13 -15.41 -7.54
N GLY A 138 50.14 -15.28 -8.40
CA GLY A 138 50.10 -14.47 -9.62
C GLY A 138 49.78 -13.00 -9.34
N ILE A 139 49.17 -12.33 -10.33
CA ILE A 139 48.73 -10.93 -10.18
C ILE A 139 47.68 -10.80 -9.06
N ALA A 140 46.75 -11.74 -8.94
CA ALA A 140 45.71 -11.74 -7.91
C ALA A 140 46.30 -11.80 -6.49
N GLY A 141 47.24 -12.71 -6.22
CA GLY A 141 47.91 -12.84 -4.93
C GLY A 141 48.76 -11.62 -4.57
N ALA A 142 49.45 -11.03 -5.55
CA ALA A 142 50.21 -9.80 -5.36
C ALA A 142 49.30 -8.60 -5.01
N VAL A 143 48.11 -8.51 -5.62
CA VAL A 143 47.06 -7.54 -5.28
C VAL A 143 46.60 -7.74 -3.84
N ALA A 144 46.22 -8.96 -3.47
CA ALA A 144 45.73 -9.30 -2.14
C ALA A 144 46.75 -8.95 -1.05
N ALA A 145 48.01 -9.35 -1.25
CA ALA A 145 49.10 -9.08 -0.31
C ALA A 145 49.42 -7.57 -0.20
N THR A 146 49.26 -6.82 -1.27
CA THR A 146 49.46 -5.36 -1.25
C THR A 146 48.30 -4.66 -0.55
N ALA A 147 47.06 -5.10 -0.77
CA ALA A 147 45.87 -4.60 -0.09
C ALA A 147 45.90 -4.89 1.42
N GLU A 148 46.26 -6.10 1.84
CA GLU A 148 46.38 -6.44 3.26
C GLU A 148 47.49 -5.64 3.95
N ARG A 149 48.63 -5.42 3.29
CA ARG A 149 49.70 -4.56 3.84
C ARG A 149 49.27 -3.09 3.94
N ALA A 150 48.57 -2.56 2.95
CA ALA A 150 48.03 -1.21 2.98
C ALA A 150 47.02 -1.04 4.13
N TYR A 151 46.09 -1.99 4.26
CA TYR A 151 45.10 -2.02 5.34
C TYR A 151 45.75 -2.17 6.73
N GLY A 152 46.75 -3.05 6.87
CA GLY A 152 47.44 -3.28 8.13
C GLY A 152 48.22 -2.07 8.66
N ARG A 153 48.63 -1.15 7.79
CA ARG A 153 49.31 0.10 8.17
C ARG A 153 48.36 1.21 8.62
N LEU A 154 47.06 1.06 8.44
CA LEU A 154 46.07 2.05 8.87
C LEU A 154 45.94 2.06 10.41
N SER A 155 45.71 3.25 10.96
CA SER A 155 45.31 3.45 12.36
C SER A 155 43.93 2.81 12.63
N PRO A 156 43.56 2.51 13.88
CA PRO A 156 42.28 1.87 14.21
C PRO A 156 41.06 2.62 13.65
N GLY A 157 41.01 3.95 13.80
CA GLY A 157 39.93 4.78 13.25
C GLY A 157 39.88 4.77 11.71
N CYS A 158 41.04 4.74 11.06
CA CYS A 158 41.11 4.64 9.59
C CYS A 158 40.72 3.25 9.08
N ARG A 159 40.89 2.18 9.86
CA ARG A 159 40.42 0.83 9.48
C ARG A 159 38.89 0.74 9.46
N GLU A 160 38.21 1.39 10.40
CA GLU A 160 36.74 1.47 10.41
C GLU A 160 36.24 2.25 9.19
N ALA A 161 36.84 3.41 8.91
CA ALA A 161 36.53 4.20 7.73
C ALA A 161 36.85 3.45 6.42
N ALA A 162 37.87 2.60 6.40
CA ALA A 162 38.30 1.90 5.18
C ALA A 162 37.22 0.99 4.59
N ARG A 163 36.48 0.25 5.43
CA ARG A 163 35.36 -0.57 4.94
C ARG A 163 34.31 0.30 4.25
N ALA A 164 33.90 1.40 4.89
CA ALA A 164 32.90 2.30 4.35
C ALA A 164 33.36 2.96 3.03
N VAL A 165 34.59 3.47 2.98
CA VAL A 165 35.18 4.07 1.77
C VAL A 165 35.23 3.05 0.62
N LEU A 166 35.79 1.87 0.87
CA LEU A 166 36.00 0.87 -0.17
C LEU A 166 34.67 0.37 -0.74
N LEU A 167 33.67 0.12 0.11
CA LEU A 167 32.36 -0.33 -0.34
C LEU A 167 31.60 0.74 -1.14
N GLN A 168 31.81 2.03 -0.89
CA GLN A 168 31.25 3.10 -1.74
C GLN A 168 31.85 3.13 -3.16
N LEU A 169 33.06 2.61 -3.33
CA LEU A 169 33.73 2.48 -4.63
C LEU A 169 33.36 1.20 -5.39
N VAL A 170 32.42 0.41 -4.87
CA VAL A 170 31.91 -0.81 -5.51
C VAL A 170 30.47 -0.61 -5.98
N ARG A 171 30.16 -1.12 -7.16
CA ARG A 171 28.80 -1.30 -7.68
C ARG A 171 28.47 -2.79 -7.67
N VAL A 172 27.24 -3.15 -7.30
CA VAL A 172 26.79 -4.56 -7.25
C VAL A 172 25.52 -4.66 -8.10
N ASP A 173 25.56 -5.50 -9.13
CA ASP A 173 24.39 -5.74 -9.98
C ASP A 173 23.38 -6.70 -9.32
N GLN A 174 22.27 -6.98 -10.03
CA GLN A 174 21.23 -7.88 -9.53
C GLN A 174 21.72 -9.34 -9.44
N ASP A 175 22.74 -9.70 -10.22
CA ASP A 175 23.35 -11.03 -10.26
C ASP A 175 24.48 -11.18 -9.21
N GLY A 176 24.70 -10.17 -8.37
CA GLY A 176 25.75 -10.15 -7.34
C GLY A 176 27.15 -9.92 -7.89
N ARG A 177 27.31 -9.57 -9.17
CA ARG A 177 28.62 -9.23 -9.74
C ARG A 177 29.02 -7.84 -9.27
N SER A 178 30.28 -7.74 -8.84
CA SER A 178 30.88 -6.49 -8.40
C SER A 178 31.65 -5.82 -9.52
N ALA A 179 31.45 -4.52 -9.67
CA ALA A 179 32.15 -3.66 -10.60
C ALA A 179 32.69 -2.43 -9.88
N ARG A 180 33.70 -1.79 -10.44
CA ARG A 180 34.22 -0.53 -9.89
C ARG A 180 33.23 0.63 -10.10
N ARG A 181 33.13 1.51 -9.11
CA ARG A 181 32.39 2.78 -9.16
C ARG A 181 33.37 3.94 -9.06
N ARG A 182 33.01 5.08 -9.67
CA ARG A 182 33.72 6.36 -9.51
C ARG A 182 32.90 7.25 -8.59
N VAL A 183 33.52 7.80 -7.56
CA VAL A 183 32.87 8.67 -6.56
C VAL A 183 33.71 9.94 -6.39
N SER A 184 33.08 11.11 -6.26
CA SER A 184 33.83 12.35 -5.99
C SER A 184 34.34 12.39 -4.56
N GLN A 185 35.51 13.00 -4.33
CA GLN A 185 36.04 13.15 -2.97
C GLN A 185 35.11 14.01 -2.11
N GLU A 186 34.53 15.06 -2.69
CA GLU A 186 33.53 15.89 -2.01
C GLU A 186 32.37 15.04 -1.51
N ARG A 187 31.82 14.16 -2.36
CA ARG A 187 30.71 13.27 -1.97
C ARG A 187 31.13 12.28 -0.89
N LEU A 188 32.30 11.64 -1.05
CA LEU A 188 32.86 10.73 -0.05
C LEU A 188 32.99 11.39 1.33
N SER A 189 33.42 12.66 1.36
CA SER A 189 33.55 13.43 2.59
C SER A 189 32.20 13.82 3.22
N GLN A 190 31.20 14.20 2.39
CA GLN A 190 29.86 14.53 2.85
C GLN A 190 29.12 13.31 3.41
N ASP A 191 29.31 12.17 2.75
CA ASP A 191 28.67 10.90 3.06
C ASP A 191 29.22 10.32 4.38
N LEU A 192 30.53 10.45 4.63
CA LEU A 192 31.19 9.91 5.84
C LEU A 192 31.26 10.89 7.03
N GLY A 193 30.94 12.17 6.83
CA GLY A 193 30.76 13.16 7.90
C GLY A 193 31.92 13.21 8.90
N ALA A 194 31.68 12.75 10.14
CA ALA A 194 32.69 12.73 11.21
C ALA A 194 33.94 11.90 10.88
N GLN A 195 33.84 10.93 9.96
CA GLN A 195 34.95 10.10 9.51
C GLN A 195 35.66 10.65 8.26
N ALA A 196 35.30 11.84 7.77
CA ALA A 196 35.87 12.40 6.53
C ALA A 196 37.41 12.51 6.56
N GLY A 197 38.00 12.89 7.71
CA GLY A 197 39.46 12.94 7.86
C GLY A 197 40.12 11.57 7.70
N ALA A 198 39.58 10.55 8.39
CA ALA A 198 40.03 9.17 8.27
C ALA A 198 39.82 8.60 6.85
N ALA A 199 38.74 8.99 6.19
CA ALA A 199 38.44 8.58 4.82
C ALA A 199 39.50 9.10 3.82
N LEU A 200 39.90 10.37 3.95
CA LEU A 200 40.95 10.95 3.10
C LEU A 200 42.31 10.28 3.34
N GLU A 201 42.66 9.94 4.58
CA GLU A 201 43.86 9.17 4.88
C GLU A 201 43.84 7.77 4.26
N VAL A 202 42.68 7.09 4.27
CA VAL A 202 42.51 5.80 3.59
C VAL A 202 42.71 5.96 2.09
N VAL A 203 42.06 6.96 1.47
CA VAL A 203 42.22 7.23 0.03
C VAL A 203 43.67 7.47 -0.30
N GLU A 204 44.38 8.27 0.51
CA GLU A 204 45.79 8.55 0.30
C GLU A 204 46.67 7.29 0.47
N ALA A 205 46.46 6.51 1.53
CA ALA A 205 47.22 5.29 1.80
C ALA A 205 47.06 4.26 0.66
N PHE A 206 45.83 4.04 0.20
CA PHE A 206 45.55 3.10 -0.89
C PHE A 206 45.98 3.65 -2.26
N THR A 207 45.98 4.98 -2.45
CA THR A 207 46.56 5.61 -3.65
C THR A 207 48.08 5.44 -3.69
N ARG A 208 48.78 5.64 -2.56
CA ARG A 208 50.23 5.36 -2.43
C ARG A 208 50.55 3.89 -2.69
N ALA A 209 49.67 2.99 -2.25
CA ALA A 209 49.76 1.56 -2.53
C ALA A 209 49.31 1.17 -3.95
N ARG A 210 48.91 2.15 -4.78
CA ARG A 210 48.44 1.97 -6.18
C ARG A 210 47.22 1.06 -6.33
N LEU A 211 46.39 0.99 -5.29
CA LEU A 211 45.12 0.25 -5.28
C LEU A 211 43.93 1.15 -5.63
N LEU A 212 44.07 2.46 -5.38
CA LEU A 212 43.13 3.50 -5.81
C LEU A 212 43.79 4.42 -6.83
N SER A 213 42.97 4.95 -7.73
CA SER A 213 43.32 6.04 -8.63
C SER A 213 42.46 7.26 -8.31
N VAL A 214 43.08 8.44 -8.37
CA VAL A 214 42.44 9.74 -8.16
C VAL A 214 42.62 10.57 -9.42
N ASP A 215 41.51 10.91 -10.08
CA ASP A 215 41.48 11.72 -11.31
C ASP A 215 40.49 12.88 -11.18
N ALA A 216 40.94 14.12 -11.42
CA ALA A 216 40.11 15.33 -11.47
C ALA A 216 39.06 15.47 -10.34
N ASP A 217 39.37 14.99 -9.12
CA ASP A 217 38.51 14.91 -7.92
C ASP A 217 37.62 13.64 -7.74
N ARG A 218 37.84 12.61 -8.56
CA ARG A 218 37.13 11.32 -8.47
C ARG A 218 38.06 10.22 -8.01
N VAL A 219 37.61 9.44 -7.04
CA VAL A 219 38.28 8.25 -6.53
C VAL A 219 37.66 7.01 -7.18
N THR A 220 38.51 6.07 -7.58
CA THR A 220 38.08 4.76 -8.08
C THR A 220 39.12 3.69 -7.77
N LEU A 221 38.71 2.42 -7.81
CA LEU A 221 39.64 1.30 -7.73
C LEU A 221 40.52 1.28 -8.97
N ALA A 222 41.84 1.16 -8.77
CA ALA A 222 42.81 1.12 -9.85
C ALA A 222 42.57 -0.07 -10.79
N HIS A 223 42.07 -1.19 -10.25
CA HIS A 223 41.73 -2.37 -11.03
C HIS A 223 40.58 -3.17 -10.38
N GLU A 224 39.69 -3.75 -11.20
CA GLU A 224 38.69 -4.72 -10.72
C GLU A 224 39.27 -5.97 -10.07
N ALA A 225 40.53 -6.30 -10.31
CA ALA A 225 41.19 -7.44 -9.68
C ALA A 225 41.18 -7.29 -8.15
N VAL A 226 41.17 -6.07 -7.62
CA VAL A 226 41.07 -5.81 -6.17
C VAL A 226 39.75 -6.35 -5.60
N LEU A 227 38.64 -6.28 -6.35
CA LEU A 227 37.32 -6.73 -5.92
C LEU A 227 37.24 -8.25 -5.73
N ARG A 228 37.95 -8.99 -6.59
CA ARG A 228 37.93 -10.46 -6.63
C ARG A 228 39.06 -11.10 -5.84
N ALA A 229 40.26 -10.51 -5.91
CA ALA A 229 41.46 -11.12 -5.38
C ALA A 229 41.69 -10.83 -3.89
N TRP A 230 41.12 -9.75 -3.34
CA TRP A 230 41.31 -9.39 -1.94
C TRP A 230 40.22 -10.01 -1.05
N PRO A 231 40.51 -11.06 -0.25
CA PRO A 231 39.46 -11.82 0.43
C PRO A 231 38.64 -11.01 1.43
N ARG A 232 39.27 -10.03 2.10
CA ARG A 232 38.59 -9.15 3.06
C ARG A 232 37.54 -8.27 2.39
N LEU A 233 37.90 -7.62 1.28
CA LEU A 233 36.95 -6.80 0.54
C LEU A 233 35.86 -7.65 -0.09
N HIS A 234 36.21 -8.82 -0.63
CA HIS A 234 35.24 -9.76 -1.15
C HIS A 234 34.21 -10.18 -0.09
N GLY A 235 34.67 -10.56 1.11
CA GLY A 235 33.78 -10.92 2.23
C GLY A 235 32.91 -9.75 2.70
N TRP A 236 33.39 -8.51 2.63
CA TRP A 236 32.55 -7.32 2.89
C TRP A 236 31.49 -7.13 1.80
N ILE A 237 31.84 -7.30 0.53
CA ILE A 237 30.88 -7.17 -0.57
C ILE A 237 29.79 -8.25 -0.46
N GLU A 238 30.16 -9.50 -0.19
CA GLU A 238 29.19 -10.60 -0.04
C GLU A 238 28.26 -10.37 1.16
N ALA A 239 28.80 -9.95 2.30
CA ALA A 239 28.02 -9.69 3.51
C ALA A 239 26.99 -8.57 3.32
N ASP A 240 27.32 -7.56 2.50
CA ASP A 240 26.53 -6.35 2.33
C ASP A 240 25.92 -6.20 0.92
N ALA A 241 25.93 -7.24 0.09
CA ALA A 241 25.54 -7.16 -1.32
C ALA A 241 24.13 -6.59 -1.53
N ALA A 242 23.16 -7.09 -0.75
CA ALA A 242 21.78 -6.62 -0.81
C ALA A 242 21.64 -5.15 -0.37
N ALA A 243 22.36 -4.75 0.68
CA ALA A 243 22.35 -3.38 1.17
C ALA A 243 23.01 -2.42 0.16
N LEU A 244 24.13 -2.82 -0.45
CA LEU A 244 24.81 -2.05 -1.49
C LEU A 244 23.93 -1.86 -2.72
N HIS A 245 23.24 -2.92 -3.15
CA HIS A 245 22.29 -2.85 -4.24
C HIS A 245 21.12 -1.91 -3.92
N GLY A 246 20.54 -2.04 -2.72
CA GLY A 246 19.47 -1.14 -2.25
C GLY A 246 19.92 0.33 -2.20
N LEU A 247 21.12 0.62 -1.70
CA LEU A 247 21.67 1.97 -1.65
C LEU A 247 21.91 2.55 -3.05
N GLN A 248 22.30 1.71 -4.02
CA GLN A 248 22.44 2.11 -5.42
C GLN A 248 21.09 2.45 -6.06
N GLN A 249 20.06 1.63 -5.80
CA GLN A 249 18.70 1.92 -6.26
C GLN A 249 18.16 3.21 -5.63
N LEU A 250 18.39 3.43 -4.33
CA LEU A 250 18.00 4.65 -3.63
C LEU A 250 18.69 5.88 -4.23
N GLY A 251 20.00 5.81 -4.45
CA GLY A 251 20.77 6.91 -5.05
C GLY A 251 20.36 7.21 -6.49
N ALA A 252 20.06 6.18 -7.29
CA ALA A 252 19.55 6.35 -8.65
C ALA A 252 18.16 7.00 -8.65
N ALA A 253 17.25 6.54 -7.80
CA ALA A 253 15.89 7.11 -7.69
C ALA A 253 15.92 8.57 -7.18
N ALA A 254 16.75 8.86 -6.17
CA ALA A 254 16.93 10.22 -5.67
C ALA A 254 17.58 11.14 -6.71
N GLY A 255 18.55 10.64 -7.47
CA GLY A 255 19.19 11.40 -8.56
C GLY A 255 18.21 11.70 -9.70
N GLN A 256 17.37 10.75 -10.08
CA GLN A 256 16.31 10.96 -11.07
C GLN A 256 15.28 11.98 -10.57
N TRP A 257 14.83 11.86 -9.32
CA TRP A 257 13.91 12.81 -8.69
C TRP A 257 14.45 14.24 -8.68
N GLU A 258 15.73 14.43 -8.37
CA GLU A 258 16.35 15.76 -8.41
C GLU A 258 16.46 16.28 -9.87
N ALA A 259 16.81 15.42 -10.82
CA ALA A 259 16.93 15.78 -12.24
C ALA A 259 15.58 16.18 -12.86
N GLU A 260 14.48 15.57 -12.43
CA GLU A 260 13.11 15.88 -12.88
C GLU A 260 12.45 17.00 -12.06
N GLY A 261 13.24 17.81 -11.34
CA GLY A 261 12.73 18.99 -10.63
C GLY A 261 11.89 18.65 -9.40
N ARG A 262 12.16 17.50 -8.77
CA ARG A 262 11.51 16.99 -7.55
C ARG A 262 10.03 16.60 -7.72
N ASP A 263 9.69 15.98 -8.84
CA ASP A 263 8.33 15.48 -9.12
C ASP A 263 7.83 14.50 -8.02
N PRO A 264 6.69 14.80 -7.34
CA PRO A 264 6.07 13.90 -6.38
C PRO A 264 5.69 12.50 -6.92
N ALA A 265 5.54 12.33 -8.24
CA ALA A 265 5.22 11.05 -8.87
C ALA A 265 6.34 10.01 -8.75
N LEU A 266 7.59 10.46 -8.65
CA LEU A 266 8.77 9.61 -8.51
C LEU A 266 9.03 9.17 -7.07
N LEU A 267 8.33 9.75 -6.09
CA LEU A 267 8.53 9.43 -4.68
C LEU A 267 8.03 8.00 -4.37
N PRO A 268 8.82 7.21 -3.63
CA PRO A 268 8.42 5.85 -3.26
C PRO A 268 7.22 5.90 -2.31
N ARG A 269 6.23 5.04 -2.54
CA ARG A 269 5.03 4.90 -1.71
C ARG A 269 4.93 3.48 -1.12
N GLY A 270 4.21 3.37 0.00
CA GLY A 270 3.90 2.09 0.64
C GLY A 270 5.15 1.25 0.93
N SER A 271 5.17 0.00 0.43
CA SER A 271 6.27 -0.95 0.64
C SER A 271 7.63 -0.46 0.12
N ARG A 272 7.66 0.30 -0.98
CA ARG A 272 8.91 0.87 -1.51
C ARG A 272 9.52 1.91 -0.58
N LEU A 273 8.69 2.71 0.11
CA LEU A 273 9.16 3.66 1.11
C LEU A 273 9.72 2.96 2.35
N VAL A 274 9.07 1.87 2.79
CA VAL A 274 9.55 1.07 3.92
C VAL A 274 10.93 0.48 3.59
N ALA A 275 11.07 -0.17 2.43
CA ALA A 275 12.35 -0.72 1.98
C ALA A 275 13.43 0.36 1.84
N ALA A 276 13.09 1.52 1.26
CA ALA A 276 14.04 2.62 1.11
C ALA A 276 14.54 3.17 2.47
N ARG A 277 13.66 3.22 3.48
CA ARG A 277 14.04 3.64 4.85
C ARG A 277 14.87 2.60 5.58
N GLU A 278 14.57 1.32 5.40
CA GLU A 278 15.35 0.22 5.97
C GLU A 278 16.78 0.23 5.44
N VAL A 279 16.92 0.36 4.11
CA VAL A 279 18.22 0.50 3.44
C VAL A 279 18.96 1.76 3.92
N ALA A 280 18.27 2.88 4.09
CA ALA A 280 18.86 4.13 4.57
C ALA A 280 19.29 4.08 6.05
N GLY A 281 18.75 3.16 6.84
CA GLY A 281 19.15 2.91 8.22
C GLY A 281 20.36 1.99 8.37
N HIS A 282 20.85 1.39 7.28
CA HIS A 282 21.97 0.47 7.32
C HIS A 282 23.28 1.18 7.75
N PRO A 283 24.20 0.54 8.50
CA PRO A 283 25.46 1.18 8.92
C PRO A 283 26.35 1.67 7.78
N LEU A 284 26.21 1.08 6.60
CA LEU A 284 26.91 1.48 5.37
C LEU A 284 26.19 2.60 4.60
N ALA A 285 24.98 2.97 5.02
CA ALA A 285 24.16 3.97 4.38
C ALA A 285 24.74 5.36 4.66
N ALA A 286 25.66 5.75 3.80
CA ALA A 286 26.09 7.12 3.71
C ALA A 286 25.09 7.87 2.82
N VAL A 287 23.93 8.18 3.41
CA VAL A 287 22.82 8.81 2.72
C VAL A 287 23.19 10.26 2.46
N GLY A 288 23.44 10.61 1.20
CA GLY A 288 23.78 11.98 0.80
C GLY A 288 22.63 12.97 1.04
N ARG A 289 22.88 14.27 0.82
CA ARG A 289 21.84 15.30 0.99
C ARG A 289 20.62 15.06 0.10
N THR A 290 20.84 14.64 -1.14
CA THR A 290 19.76 14.37 -2.10
C THR A 290 18.92 13.18 -1.69
N GLU A 291 19.55 12.08 -1.26
CA GLU A 291 18.84 10.89 -0.77
C GLU A 291 18.06 11.18 0.52
N ARG A 292 18.60 12.01 1.44
CA ARG A 292 17.86 12.45 2.64
C ARG A 292 16.63 13.27 2.25
N ALA A 293 16.79 14.27 1.39
CA ALA A 293 15.68 15.10 0.92
C ALA A 293 14.60 14.27 0.20
N PHE A 294 15.01 13.28 -0.58
CA PHE A 294 14.11 12.34 -1.26
C PHE A 294 13.27 11.51 -0.27
N LEU A 295 13.90 10.96 0.77
CA LEU A 295 13.20 10.20 1.82
C LEU A 295 12.30 11.11 2.67
N GLU A 296 12.74 12.31 3.00
CA GLU A 296 11.94 13.31 3.72
C GLU A 296 10.69 13.70 2.92
N ALA A 297 10.84 13.99 1.62
CA ALA A 297 9.72 14.28 0.74
C ALA A 297 8.74 13.10 0.63
N ALA A 298 9.26 11.87 0.47
CA ALA A 298 8.43 10.67 0.39
C ALA A 298 7.66 10.40 1.69
N THR A 299 8.30 10.60 2.85
CA THR A 299 7.65 10.46 4.16
C THR A 299 6.60 11.53 4.42
N ALA A 300 6.85 12.78 4.02
CA ALA A 300 5.88 13.87 4.08
C ALA A 300 4.65 13.59 3.19
N LEU A 301 4.87 13.09 1.97
CA LEU A 301 3.80 12.69 1.06
C LEU A 301 2.96 11.55 1.65
N ALA A 302 3.60 10.50 2.18
CA ALA A 302 2.89 9.38 2.80
C ALA A 302 2.05 9.82 4.01
N ALA A 303 2.56 10.74 4.84
CA ALA A 303 1.82 11.30 5.96
C ALA A 303 0.59 12.11 5.49
N ALA A 304 0.73 12.89 4.41
CA ALA A 304 -0.38 13.63 3.82
C ALA A 304 -1.46 12.70 3.24
N GLU A 305 -1.06 11.64 2.52
CA GLU A 305 -1.98 10.63 1.99
C GLU A 305 -2.76 9.93 3.11
N GLN A 306 -2.08 9.50 4.19
CA GLN A 306 -2.73 8.88 5.35
C GLN A 306 -3.77 9.81 6.01
N GLU A 307 -3.45 11.09 6.18
CA GLU A 307 -4.38 12.06 6.76
C GLU A 307 -5.64 12.22 5.88
N THR A 308 -5.51 12.19 4.55
CA THR A 308 -6.67 12.27 3.64
C THR A 308 -7.56 11.03 3.72
N GLU A 309 -6.98 9.83 3.80
CA GLU A 309 -7.72 8.57 3.93
C GLU A 309 -8.45 8.51 5.29
N HIS A 310 -7.80 8.93 6.38
CA HIS A 310 -8.45 9.04 7.68
C HIS A 310 -9.62 10.04 7.66
N ARG A 311 -9.49 11.17 6.98
CA ARG A 311 -10.59 12.14 6.83
C ARG A 311 -11.76 11.56 6.03
N ARG A 312 -11.50 10.83 4.95
CA ARG A 312 -12.52 10.15 4.14
C ARG A 312 -13.26 9.09 4.96
N ALA A 313 -12.53 8.23 5.67
CA ALA A 313 -13.10 7.21 6.53
C ALA A 313 -13.98 7.82 7.64
N ARG A 314 -13.51 8.91 8.29
CA ARG A 314 -14.32 9.63 9.30
C ARG A 314 -15.58 10.25 8.69
N ARG A 315 -15.51 10.83 7.48
CA ARG A 315 -16.68 11.40 6.79
C ARG A 315 -17.70 10.31 6.45
N LEU A 316 -17.26 9.18 5.87
CA LEU A 316 -18.14 8.05 5.54
C LEU A 316 -18.80 7.46 6.79
N HIS A 317 -18.02 7.28 7.87
CA HIS A 317 -18.57 6.79 9.14
C HIS A 317 -19.61 7.75 9.72
N ARG A 318 -19.38 9.07 9.70
CA ARG A 318 -20.37 10.07 10.13
C ARG A 318 -21.63 10.04 9.27
N LEU A 319 -21.51 9.90 7.95
CA LEU A 319 -22.66 9.78 7.05
C LEU A 319 -23.47 8.52 7.35
N LEU A 320 -22.83 7.36 7.51
CA LEU A 320 -23.51 6.11 7.87
C LEU A 320 -24.23 6.20 9.22
N VAL A 321 -23.59 6.77 10.23
CA VAL A 321 -24.22 6.99 11.55
C VAL A 321 -25.42 7.93 11.42
N SER A 322 -25.29 9.04 10.69
CA SER A 322 -26.40 9.98 10.47
C SER A 322 -27.58 9.33 9.74
N LEU A 323 -27.31 8.49 8.74
CA LEU A 323 -28.33 7.75 8.00
C LEU A 323 -29.02 6.71 8.89
N ALA A 324 -28.26 6.00 9.73
CA ALA A 324 -28.81 5.05 10.70
C ALA A 324 -29.72 5.75 11.73
N VAL A 325 -29.30 6.91 12.26
CA VAL A 325 -30.13 7.72 13.17
C VAL A 325 -31.41 8.20 12.51
N LEU A 326 -31.32 8.69 11.25
CA LEU A 326 -32.49 9.11 10.49
C LEU A 326 -33.46 7.93 10.28
N LEU A 327 -32.94 6.75 9.91
CA LEU A 327 -33.74 5.53 9.73
C LEU A 327 -34.48 5.15 11.01
N VAL A 328 -33.80 5.15 12.16
CA VAL A 328 -34.39 4.86 13.47
C VAL A 328 -35.49 5.86 13.82
N LEU A 329 -35.26 7.17 13.59
CA LEU A 329 -36.28 8.20 13.82
C LEU A 329 -37.51 8.00 12.93
N THR A 330 -37.33 7.68 11.65
CA THR A 330 -38.47 7.36 10.75
C THR A 330 -39.22 6.10 11.18
N LEU A 331 -38.53 5.04 11.60
CA LEU A 331 -39.16 3.81 12.07
C LEU A 331 -39.92 4.04 13.38
N ALA A 332 -39.36 4.80 14.32
CA ALA A 332 -40.01 5.18 15.56
C ALA A 332 -41.25 6.06 15.31
N GLY A 333 -41.15 7.02 14.39
CA GLY A 333 -42.29 7.83 13.96
C GLY A 333 -43.41 6.99 13.32
N GLY A 334 -43.05 6.04 12.44
CA GLY A 334 -44.01 5.11 11.83
C GLY A 334 -44.68 4.20 12.86
N ALA A 335 -43.92 3.65 13.81
CA ALA A 335 -44.44 2.78 14.86
C ALA A 335 -45.42 3.51 15.79
N THR A 336 -45.11 4.76 16.16
CA THR A 336 -46.01 5.57 17.00
C THR A 336 -47.30 5.94 16.27
N ALA A 337 -47.24 6.25 14.97
CA ALA A 337 -48.42 6.53 14.16
C ALA A 337 -49.36 5.30 14.05
N VAL A 338 -48.82 4.11 13.81
CA VAL A 338 -49.62 2.86 13.76
C VAL A 338 -50.24 2.54 15.12
N HIS A 339 -49.48 2.73 16.21
CA HIS A 339 -50.02 2.51 17.56
C HIS A 339 -51.15 3.48 17.90
N GLN A 340 -51.04 4.74 17.45
CA GLN A 340 -52.10 5.74 17.60
C GLN A 340 -53.34 5.40 16.77
N SER A 341 -53.17 4.93 15.52
CA SER A 341 -54.32 4.58 14.67
C SER A 341 -55.09 3.39 15.23
N LEU A 342 -54.40 2.36 15.72
CA LEU A 342 -55.04 1.19 16.35
C LEU A 342 -55.80 1.57 17.63
N ARG A 343 -55.28 2.50 18.44
CA ARG A 343 -56.00 3.04 19.60
C ARG A 343 -57.25 3.82 19.18
N ALA A 344 -57.13 4.67 18.17
CA ALA A 344 -58.25 5.46 17.67
C ALA A 344 -59.36 4.57 17.06
N GLU A 345 -58.99 3.49 16.38
CA GLU A 345 -59.95 2.50 15.86
C GLU A 345 -60.69 1.78 17.00
N ALA A 346 -59.98 1.34 18.03
CA ALA A 346 -60.60 0.72 19.19
C ALA A 346 -61.57 1.67 19.91
N GLU A 347 -61.19 2.93 20.09
CA GLU A 347 -62.07 3.96 20.68
C GLU A 347 -63.32 4.21 19.82
N ARG A 348 -63.19 4.20 18.48
CA ARG A 348 -64.33 4.33 17.56
C ARG A 348 -65.33 3.18 17.70
N HIS A 349 -64.86 1.92 17.75
CA HIS A 349 -65.73 0.76 17.95
C HIS A 349 -66.47 0.82 19.29
N VAL A 350 -65.78 1.25 20.36
CA VAL A 350 -66.41 1.44 21.67
C VAL A 350 -67.49 2.53 21.61
N ALA A 351 -67.21 3.67 20.98
CA ALA A 351 -68.17 4.77 20.86
C ALA A 351 -69.40 4.38 20.03
N HIS A 352 -69.20 3.72 18.89
CA HIS A 352 -70.29 3.25 18.02
C HIS A 352 -71.15 2.17 18.71
N SER A 353 -70.55 1.23 19.43
CA SER A 353 -71.27 0.27 20.28
C SER A 353 -72.13 0.97 21.34
N GLN A 354 -71.60 1.97 22.03
CA GLN A 354 -72.35 2.73 23.04
C GLN A 354 -73.52 3.51 22.43
N GLU A 355 -73.33 4.12 21.26
CA GLU A 355 -74.39 4.80 20.52
C GLU A 355 -75.53 3.84 20.16
N LEU A 356 -75.21 2.68 19.58
CA LEU A 356 -76.18 1.63 19.24
C LEU A 356 -76.93 1.14 20.49
N ALA A 357 -76.21 0.92 21.60
CA ALA A 357 -76.81 0.50 22.86
C ALA A 357 -77.77 1.56 23.43
N PHE A 358 -77.38 2.84 23.36
CA PHE A 358 -78.24 3.94 23.80
C PHE A 358 -79.51 4.04 22.94
N ARG A 359 -79.38 3.94 21.60
CA ARG A 359 -80.53 3.93 20.69
C ARG A 359 -81.47 2.75 20.94
N ALA A 360 -80.93 1.57 21.23
CA ALA A 360 -81.71 0.40 21.58
C ALA A 360 -82.60 0.64 22.82
N VAL A 361 -82.04 1.27 23.86
CA VAL A 361 -82.77 1.59 25.09
C VAL A 361 -83.76 2.74 24.88
N ALA A 362 -83.35 3.81 24.18
CA ALA A 362 -84.17 5.00 23.98
C ALA A 362 -85.37 4.78 23.03
N GLY A 363 -85.25 3.87 22.05
CA GLY A 363 -86.33 3.52 21.11
C GLY A 363 -87.38 2.54 21.66
N GLY A 364 -87.22 2.07 22.90
CA GLY A 364 -88.02 1.00 23.50
C GLY A 364 -89.45 1.41 23.89
N ALA A 365 -90.39 1.30 22.95
CA ALA A 365 -91.83 1.10 23.19
C ALA A 365 -92.63 0.86 21.89
N PRO A 366 -92.40 1.60 20.78
CA PRO A 366 -93.17 1.37 19.56
C PRO A 366 -92.64 0.22 18.66
N ARG A 367 -91.36 -0.18 18.77
CA ARG A 367 -90.72 -1.20 17.92
C ARG A 367 -89.68 -2.05 18.67
N PRO A 368 -90.10 -3.08 19.42
CA PRO A 368 -89.20 -3.91 20.22
C PRO A 368 -88.15 -4.68 19.40
N GLU A 369 -88.48 -5.09 18.17
CA GLU A 369 -87.55 -5.80 17.27
C GLU A 369 -86.32 -4.95 16.88
N GLU A 370 -86.54 -3.66 16.61
CA GLU A 370 -85.46 -2.72 16.26
C GLU A 370 -84.52 -2.51 17.44
N ALA A 371 -85.08 -2.38 18.65
CA ALA A 371 -84.29 -2.29 19.88
C ALA A 371 -83.43 -3.53 20.11
N MET A 372 -83.96 -4.74 19.90
CA MET A 372 -83.21 -6.00 20.04
C MET A 372 -82.06 -6.11 19.03
N LEU A 373 -82.28 -5.71 17.77
CA LEU A 373 -81.23 -5.71 16.74
C LEU A 373 -80.13 -4.69 17.04
N LEU A 374 -80.48 -3.50 17.50
CA LEU A 374 -79.50 -2.47 17.87
C LEU A 374 -78.69 -2.90 19.10
N ALA A 375 -79.32 -3.51 20.12
CA ALA A 375 -78.62 -4.01 21.30
C ALA A 375 -77.65 -5.15 20.97
N THR A 376 -78.07 -6.10 20.13
CA THR A 376 -77.19 -7.20 19.70
C THR A 376 -76.09 -6.73 18.75
N GLY A 377 -76.38 -5.75 17.88
CA GLY A 377 -75.38 -5.07 17.05
C GLY A 377 -74.34 -4.34 17.88
N ALA A 378 -74.77 -3.60 18.91
CA ALA A 378 -73.90 -2.93 19.86
C ALA A 378 -72.93 -3.90 20.55
N TRP A 379 -73.42 -5.06 20.98
CA TRP A 379 -72.61 -6.08 21.66
C TRP A 379 -71.58 -6.75 20.74
N ARG A 380 -71.95 -6.96 19.47
CA ARG A 380 -71.05 -7.55 18.47
C ARG A 380 -69.96 -6.60 18.02
N ASP A 381 -70.25 -5.30 17.98
CA ASP A 381 -69.28 -4.28 17.59
C ASP A 381 -68.23 -4.03 18.69
N ALA A 382 -68.67 -3.84 19.94
CA ALA A 382 -67.77 -3.85 21.10
C ALA A 382 -68.47 -4.34 22.37
N HIS A 383 -67.73 -5.09 23.20
CA HIS A 383 -68.23 -5.65 24.46
C HIS A 383 -68.23 -4.60 25.57
N THR A 384 -69.10 -3.59 25.44
CA THR A 384 -69.23 -2.50 26.40
C THR A 384 -70.28 -2.81 27.47
N ALA A 385 -70.15 -2.18 28.65
CA ALA A 385 -71.17 -2.28 29.70
C ALA A 385 -72.54 -1.77 29.22
N ALA A 386 -72.55 -0.72 28.40
CA ALA A 386 -73.77 -0.18 27.78
C ALA A 386 -74.45 -1.20 26.85
N ALA A 387 -73.67 -1.87 25.99
CA ALA A 387 -74.20 -2.92 25.11
C ALA A 387 -74.74 -4.13 25.87
N ALA A 388 -74.02 -4.58 26.91
CA ALA A 388 -74.50 -5.65 27.80
C ALA A 388 -75.84 -5.29 28.44
N SER A 389 -75.92 -4.08 28.99
CA SER A 389 -77.15 -3.59 29.62
C SER A 389 -78.30 -3.49 28.61
N ALA A 390 -78.05 -2.99 27.40
CA ALA A 390 -79.07 -2.90 26.36
C ALA A 390 -79.61 -4.29 25.98
N VAL A 391 -78.74 -5.29 25.80
CA VAL A 391 -79.16 -6.67 25.50
C VAL A 391 -80.04 -7.22 26.63
N LEU A 392 -79.63 -7.06 27.89
CA LEU A 392 -80.40 -7.52 29.04
C LEU A 392 -81.75 -6.80 29.15
N SER A 393 -81.79 -5.49 28.95
CA SER A 393 -83.04 -4.71 28.98
C SER A 393 -84.01 -5.12 27.88
N THR A 394 -83.52 -5.46 26.68
CA THR A 394 -84.39 -5.91 25.59
C THR A 394 -84.98 -7.30 25.82
N GLN A 395 -84.36 -8.18 26.62
CA GLN A 395 -84.97 -9.45 27.00
C GLN A 395 -86.22 -9.29 27.88
N ALA A 396 -86.30 -8.18 28.62
CA ALA A 396 -87.46 -7.90 29.47
C ALA A 396 -88.66 -7.35 28.68
N LEU A 397 -88.49 -7.00 27.40
CA LEU A 397 -89.58 -6.55 26.54
C LEU A 397 -90.44 -7.76 26.14
N PRO A 398 -91.75 -7.79 26.46
CA PRO A 398 -92.64 -8.87 26.05
C PRO A 398 -92.89 -8.79 24.53
N TYR A 399 -91.99 -9.39 23.75
CA TYR A 399 -92.10 -9.48 22.31
C TYR A 399 -91.99 -10.94 21.88
N ALA A 400 -93.15 -11.57 21.65
CA ALA A 400 -93.18 -12.88 21.02
C ALA A 400 -92.97 -12.75 19.50
N GLY A 401 -93.55 -11.73 18.88
CA GLY A 401 -93.43 -11.46 17.45
C GLY A 401 -94.51 -10.51 16.96
N ARG A 402 -94.50 -10.23 15.65
CA ARG A 402 -95.49 -9.37 15.00
C ARG A 402 -96.31 -10.15 13.99
N LEU A 403 -97.64 -10.10 14.14
CA LEU A 403 -98.57 -10.68 13.18
C LEU A 403 -98.94 -9.63 12.14
N THR A 404 -98.36 -9.73 10.95
CA THR A 404 -98.60 -8.77 9.86
C THR A 404 -99.66 -9.30 8.92
N GLY A 405 -100.75 -8.57 8.73
CA GLY A 405 -101.76 -8.99 7.77
C GLY A 405 -102.97 -8.07 7.62
N HIS A 406 -103.56 -7.60 8.72
CA HIS A 406 -104.68 -6.69 8.66
C HIS A 406 -104.31 -5.41 7.88
N ARG A 407 -105.21 -4.99 6.98
CA ARG A 407 -104.98 -3.82 6.11
C ARG A 407 -105.48 -2.52 6.73
N LYS A 408 -106.25 -2.61 7.82
CA LYS A 408 -106.74 -1.51 8.65
C LYS A 408 -106.54 -1.86 10.13
N ARG A 409 -107.06 -1.06 11.06
CA ARG A 409 -106.90 -1.30 12.50
C ARG A 409 -107.43 -2.68 12.87
N ALA A 410 -106.61 -3.48 13.55
CA ALA A 410 -107.07 -4.66 14.25
C ALA A 410 -107.86 -4.18 15.49
N LEU A 411 -109.12 -4.59 15.60
CA LEU A 411 -110.06 -4.10 16.61
C LEU A 411 -110.30 -5.12 17.72
N ALA A 412 -110.20 -6.41 17.42
CA ALA A 412 -110.45 -7.45 18.41
C ALA A 412 -109.45 -8.60 18.24
N VAL A 413 -109.12 -9.24 19.36
CA VAL A 413 -108.29 -10.44 19.40
C VAL A 413 -108.90 -11.42 20.40
N ALA A 414 -108.95 -12.69 20.05
CA ALA A 414 -109.45 -13.75 20.92
C ALA A 414 -108.56 -14.99 20.78
N TRP A 415 -108.18 -15.58 21.91
CA TRP A 415 -107.48 -16.86 21.91
C TRP A 415 -108.47 -18.01 21.72
N LEU A 416 -108.13 -18.96 20.85
CA LEU A 416 -108.88 -20.20 20.74
C LEU A 416 -108.59 -21.10 21.97
N PRO A 417 -109.57 -21.89 22.43
CA PRO A 417 -109.38 -22.82 23.55
C PRO A 417 -108.16 -23.72 23.30
N GLY A 418 -107.21 -23.73 24.24
CA GLY A 418 -105.96 -24.48 24.13
C GLY A 418 -104.73 -23.65 23.73
N GLY A 419 -104.88 -22.34 23.47
CA GLY A 419 -103.75 -21.38 23.43
C GLY A 419 -102.76 -21.57 22.29
N LYS A 420 -103.03 -22.47 21.34
CA LYS A 420 -102.16 -22.71 20.17
C LYS A 420 -102.49 -21.81 18.99
N ARG A 421 -103.69 -21.23 18.98
CA ARG A 421 -104.19 -20.39 17.90
C ARG A 421 -104.89 -19.17 18.45
N LEU A 422 -104.84 -18.08 17.71
CA LEU A 422 -105.54 -16.85 18.04
C LEU A 422 -106.29 -16.36 16.81
N LEU A 423 -107.40 -15.69 17.06
CA LEU A 423 -108.18 -14.98 16.06
C LEU A 423 -107.94 -13.49 16.24
N SER A 424 -107.75 -12.79 15.13
CA SER A 424 -107.77 -11.33 15.10
C SER A 424 -108.81 -10.84 14.11
N ALA A 425 -109.49 -9.76 14.45
CA ALA A 425 -110.49 -9.12 13.62
C ALA A 425 -110.14 -7.64 13.43
N GLY A 426 -110.49 -7.09 12.27
CA GLY A 426 -110.16 -5.71 11.95
C GLY A 426 -111.27 -4.93 11.24
N GLU A 427 -111.06 -3.62 11.14
CA GLU A 427 -111.86 -2.70 10.30
C GLU A 427 -111.83 -3.05 8.81
N ASP A 428 -110.90 -3.91 8.40
CA ASP A 428 -110.86 -4.45 7.04
C ASP A 428 -111.95 -5.50 6.78
N GLY A 429 -112.78 -5.80 7.78
CA GLY A 429 -113.88 -6.75 7.70
C GLY A 429 -113.43 -8.20 7.61
N THR A 430 -112.19 -8.47 8.02
CA THR A 430 -111.61 -9.82 8.01
C THR A 430 -111.43 -10.34 9.43
N VAL A 431 -111.69 -11.64 9.61
CA VAL A 431 -111.24 -12.41 10.76
C VAL A 431 -110.08 -13.29 10.27
N ARG A 432 -108.95 -13.25 10.96
CA ARG A 432 -107.75 -14.03 10.64
C ARG A 432 -107.42 -14.94 11.79
N GLU A 433 -107.16 -16.20 11.46
CA GLU A 433 -106.66 -17.19 12.40
C GLU A 433 -105.15 -17.30 12.26
N TRP A 434 -104.44 -17.32 13.38
CA TRP A 434 -102.99 -17.42 13.42
C TRP A 434 -102.56 -18.60 14.27
N ASP A 435 -101.48 -19.24 13.83
CA ASP A 435 -100.73 -20.17 14.67
C ASP A 435 -99.82 -19.33 15.58
N ALA A 436 -100.05 -19.44 16.89
CA ALA A 436 -99.37 -18.60 17.88
C ALA A 436 -97.89 -18.92 18.05
N ARG A 437 -97.43 -20.11 17.63
CA ARG A 437 -96.03 -20.53 17.77
C ARG A 437 -95.19 -20.08 16.57
N THR A 438 -95.77 -20.14 15.39
CA THR A 438 -95.08 -19.82 14.13
C THR A 438 -95.36 -18.42 13.62
N HIS A 439 -96.31 -17.70 14.24
CA HIS A 439 -96.79 -16.38 13.83
C HIS A 439 -97.32 -16.34 12.39
N ARG A 440 -97.68 -17.50 11.83
CA ARG A 440 -98.22 -17.62 10.48
C ARG A 440 -99.74 -17.57 10.50
N GLN A 441 -100.31 -16.90 9.51
CA GLN A 441 -101.74 -16.93 9.26
C GLN A 441 -102.15 -18.32 8.77
N VAL A 442 -103.15 -18.92 9.41
CA VAL A 442 -103.68 -20.25 9.11
C VAL A 442 -104.92 -20.15 8.24
N ALA A 443 -105.81 -19.21 8.55
CA ALA A 443 -107.07 -19.02 7.83
C ALA A 443 -107.51 -17.56 7.82
N GLN A 444 -108.42 -17.23 6.91
CA GLN A 444 -109.05 -15.91 6.82
C GLN A 444 -110.50 -16.05 6.36
N THR A 445 -111.39 -15.35 7.06
CA THR A 445 -112.81 -15.27 6.73
C THR A 445 -113.18 -13.81 6.54
N ALA A 446 -113.91 -13.51 5.47
CA ALA A 446 -114.43 -12.17 5.21
C ALA A 446 -115.86 -12.07 5.74
N ASN A 447 -116.14 -11.07 6.58
CA ASN A 447 -117.47 -10.80 7.13
C ASN A 447 -118.17 -9.62 6.44
N GLY A 448 -117.48 -8.97 5.46
CA GLY A 448 -118.02 -7.85 4.67
C GLY A 448 -118.21 -6.52 5.43
N SER A 449 -118.09 -6.54 6.77
CA SER A 449 -118.23 -5.37 7.64
C SER A 449 -117.25 -5.45 8.81
N ALA A 450 -116.99 -4.31 9.47
CA ALA A 450 -116.01 -4.21 10.55
C ALA A 450 -116.40 -5.08 11.75
N VAL A 451 -115.51 -6.01 12.13
CA VAL A 451 -115.73 -6.90 13.27
C VAL A 451 -115.09 -6.28 14.51
N ARG A 452 -115.93 -5.87 15.48
CA ARG A 452 -115.52 -5.09 16.66
C ARG A 452 -115.33 -5.93 17.93
N ALA A 453 -115.86 -7.14 17.95
CA ALA A 453 -115.74 -8.07 19.06
C ALA A 453 -115.52 -9.49 18.52
N LEU A 454 -114.81 -10.32 19.28
CA LEU A 454 -114.63 -11.73 19.01
C LEU A 454 -114.78 -12.49 20.32
N ALA A 455 -115.59 -13.55 20.33
CA ALA A 455 -115.67 -14.47 21.45
C ALA A 455 -115.47 -15.91 20.97
N ALA A 456 -114.51 -16.60 21.59
CA ALA A 456 -114.29 -18.02 21.35
C ALA A 456 -114.98 -18.83 22.46
N ALA A 457 -116.00 -19.62 22.12
CA ALA A 457 -116.70 -20.46 23.09
C ALA A 457 -115.99 -21.81 23.28
N ARG A 458 -116.06 -22.35 24.51
CA ARG A 458 -115.40 -23.61 24.90
C ARG A 458 -116.17 -24.88 24.50
N ALA A 459 -117.43 -24.73 24.06
CA ALA A 459 -118.27 -25.84 23.61
C ALA A 459 -118.20 -25.98 22.08
N ARG A 460 -117.79 -27.18 21.62
CA ARG A 460 -117.70 -27.64 20.21
C ARG A 460 -117.81 -26.53 19.13
N GLY A 461 -116.67 -25.91 18.82
CA GLY A 461 -116.38 -25.33 17.51
C GLY A 461 -117.25 -24.16 17.04
N THR A 462 -118.09 -23.58 17.90
CA THR A 462 -118.87 -22.40 17.56
C THR A 462 -118.13 -21.16 18.03
N VAL A 463 -117.75 -20.32 17.08
CA VAL A 463 -117.23 -18.99 17.34
C VAL A 463 -118.38 -18.03 17.09
N ALA A 464 -118.63 -17.13 18.04
CA ALA A 464 -119.62 -16.07 17.89
C ALA A 464 -118.85 -14.75 17.70
N TRP A 465 -119.17 -14.02 16.63
CA TRP A 465 -118.53 -12.76 16.25
C TRP A 465 -119.56 -11.71 15.87
#